data_AF-A0A7C6SPD5-F1
#
_entry.id   AF-A0A7C6SPD5-F1
#
_cell.length_a   1.000
_cell.length_b   1.000
_cell.length_c   1.000
_cell.angle_alpha   90.00
_cell.angle_beta   90.00
_cell.angle_gamma   90.00
#
_symmetry.space_group_name_H-M   'P 1'
#
loop_
_entity.id
_entity.type
_entity.pdbx_description
1 polymer ?
#
loop_
_entity_poly.entity_id
_entity_poly.type
_entity_poly.pdbx_seq_one_letter_code
_entity_poly.pdbx_strand_id
1 'polypeptide(L)' 'HHECTRVHFVHLSQEQIAAYVATGEPFGKAGAYAIQGTAGMYVDRIEGSFSNVIGLPTQAVHALLRAAGYPLTL' A
#
# COMPACT_ATOMS: atom_id res chain seq x y z
N HIS A 1 -1.65 12.09 14.58
CA HIS A 1 -1.58 10.61 14.52
C HIS A 1 -0.77 10.24 13.27
N HIS A 2 0.13 9.28 13.35
CA HIS A 2 0.96 8.83 12.22
C HIS A 2 0.99 7.30 12.18
N GLU A 3 0.95 6.73 10.99
CA GLU A 3 0.98 5.28 10.73
C GLU A 3 2.15 4.96 9.80
N CYS A 4 2.95 3.95 10.16
CA CYS A 4 4.06 3.49 9.35
C CYS A 4 3.81 2.05 8.93
N THR A 5 3.94 1.77 7.63
CA THR A 5 3.90 0.41 7.11
C THR A 5 5.16 0.18 6.29
N ARG A 6 5.87 -0.92 6.56
CA ARG A 6 6.99 -1.38 5.72
C ARG A 6 6.46 -2.40 4.72
N VAL A 7 6.83 -2.20 3.46
CA VAL A 7 6.50 -3.12 2.36
C VAL A 7 7.81 -3.74 1.89
N HIS A 8 7.87 -5.06 1.92
CA HIS A 8 9.02 -5.83 1.51
C HIS A 8 8.74 -6.36 0.10
N PHE A 9 9.71 -6.15 -0.77
CA PHE A 9 9.70 -6.66 -2.14
C PHE A 9 10.68 -7.82 -2.22
N VAL A 10 10.35 -8.81 -3.04
CA VAL A 10 11.34 -9.79 -3.49
C VAL A 10 12.47 -9.08 -4.24
N HIS A 11 13.60 -9.77 -4.45
CA HIS A 11 14.60 -9.26 -5.38
C HIS A 11 14.07 -9.35 -6.81
N LEU A 12 13.99 -8.23 -7.51
CA LEU A 12 13.59 -8.18 -8.92
C LEU A 12 14.82 -8.10 -9.82
N SER A 13 14.80 -8.87 -10.91
CA SER A 13 15.77 -8.71 -12.00
C SER A 13 15.48 -7.44 -12.82
N GLN A 14 16.46 -6.99 -13.59
CA GLN A 14 16.30 -5.84 -14.48
C GLN A 14 15.20 -6.08 -15.53
N GLU A 15 15.07 -7.32 -16.01
CA GLU A 15 14.04 -7.71 -16.97
C GLU A 15 12.63 -7.63 -16.36
N GLN A 16 12.47 -8.05 -15.10
CA GLN A 16 11.20 -7.94 -14.39
C GLN A 16 10.82 -6.46 -14.15
N ILE A 17 11.80 -5.63 -13.75
CA ILE A 17 11.58 -4.19 -13.59
C ILE A 17 11.19 -3.56 -14.93
N ALA A 18 11.90 -3.87 -16.02
CA ALA A 18 11.60 -3.33 -17.35
C ALA A 18 10.21 -3.77 -17.85
N ALA A 19 9.85 -5.04 -17.66
CA ALA A 19 8.54 -5.56 -18.00
C ALA A 19 7.42 -4.85 -17.20
N TYR A 20 7.63 -4.62 -15.90
CA TYR A 20 6.67 -3.88 -15.08
C TYR A 20 6.53 -2.42 -15.53
N VAL A 21 7.64 -1.74 -15.83
CA VAL A 21 7.63 -0.36 -16.35
C VAL A 21 6.89 -0.27 -17.68
N ALA A 22 7.05 -1.26 -18.57
CA ALA A 22 6.37 -1.31 -19.86
C ALA A 22 4.83 -1.40 -19.74
N THR A 23 4.28 -1.84 -18.60
CA THR A 23 2.82 -1.85 -18.35
C THR A 23 2.23 -0.45 -18.22
N GLY A 24 3.05 0.56 -17.89
CA GLY A 24 2.61 1.91 -17.57
C GLY A 24 1.98 2.10 -16.18
N GLU A 25 1.72 1.01 -15.44
CA GLU A 25 1.21 1.04 -14.06
C GLU A 25 2.04 1.88 -13.06
N PRO A 26 3.39 1.90 -13.11
CA PRO A 26 4.18 2.67 -12.14
C PRO A 26 4.04 4.18 -12.28
N PHE A 27 3.59 4.68 -13.43
CA PHE A 27 3.51 6.13 -13.66
C PHE A 27 2.42 6.77 -12.79
N GLY A 28 2.75 7.89 -12.16
CA GLY A 28 1.86 8.61 -11.25
C GLY A 28 1.68 7.95 -9.87
N LYS A 29 2.47 6.91 -9.54
CA LYS A 29 2.44 6.24 -8.24
C LYS A 29 3.69 6.58 -7.42
N ALA A 30 3.50 6.94 -6.16
CA ALA A 30 4.62 7.12 -5.23
C ALA A 30 5.39 5.80 -5.09
N GLY A 31 6.72 5.87 -5.19
CA GLY A 31 7.57 4.66 -5.19
C GLY A 31 7.46 3.81 -6.46
N ALA A 32 6.78 4.30 -7.51
CA ALA A 32 6.63 3.62 -8.80
C ALA A 32 6.04 2.20 -8.66
N TYR A 33 5.07 2.00 -7.76
CA TYR A 33 4.34 0.73 -7.67
C TYR A 33 2.90 0.93 -7.19
N ALA A 34 2.04 -0.05 -7.49
CA ALA A 34 0.70 -0.14 -6.92
C ALA A 34 0.47 -1.53 -6.33
N ILE A 35 0.25 -1.61 -5.01
CA ILE A 35 0.10 -2.90 -4.33
C ILE A 35 -1.17 -3.67 -4.72
N GLN A 36 -2.20 -2.95 -5.20
CA GLN A 36 -3.43 -3.52 -5.77
C GLN A 36 -3.30 -3.87 -7.25
N GLY A 37 -2.19 -3.49 -7.88
CA GLY A 37 -1.88 -3.76 -9.28
C GLY A 37 -0.90 -4.92 -9.45
N THR A 38 -0.31 -4.98 -10.62
CA THR A 38 0.66 -6.01 -11.02
C THR A 38 1.85 -6.05 -10.08
N ALA A 39 2.30 -4.91 -9.54
CA ALA A 39 3.40 -4.89 -8.57
C ALA A 39 3.13 -5.68 -7.29
N GLY A 40 1.85 -5.93 -6.95
CA GLY A 40 1.48 -6.77 -5.81
C GLY A 40 2.07 -8.17 -5.86
N MET A 41 2.36 -8.71 -7.06
CA MET A 41 3.00 -10.02 -7.22
C MET A 41 4.45 -10.06 -6.73
N TYR A 42 5.09 -8.90 -6.60
CA TYR A 42 6.48 -8.77 -6.16
C TYR A 42 6.60 -8.42 -4.66
N VAL A 43 5.48 -8.24 -3.95
CA VAL A 43 5.47 -7.98 -2.51
C VAL A 43 5.45 -9.31 -1.76
N ASP A 44 6.48 -9.58 -0.96
CA ASP A 44 6.57 -10.83 -0.18
C ASP A 44 5.97 -10.68 1.23
N ARG A 45 6.07 -9.49 1.81
CA ARG A 45 5.64 -9.21 3.19
C ARG A 45 5.26 -7.75 3.39
N ILE A 46 4.27 -7.53 4.26
CA ILE A 46 3.89 -6.21 4.75
C ILE A 46 3.98 -6.24 6.27
N GLU A 47 4.66 -5.26 6.86
CA GLU A 47 4.74 -5.05 8.30
C GLU A 47 4.01 -3.74 8.64
N GLY A 48 2.76 -3.86 9.10
CA GLY A 48 1.88 -2.73 9.38
C GLY A 48 0.53 -2.90 8.69
N SER A 49 -0.11 -1.77 8.35
CA SER A 49 -1.45 -1.77 7.76
C SER A 49 -1.41 -1.73 6.23
N PHE A 50 -2.10 -2.66 5.58
CA PHE A 50 -2.32 -2.66 4.12
C PHE A 50 -3.13 -1.45 3.65
N SER A 51 -4.14 -1.04 4.40
CA SER A 51 -4.94 0.14 4.04
C SER A 51 -4.14 1.44 4.13
N ASN A 52 -3.15 1.49 5.04
CA ASN A 52 -2.16 2.57 5.05
C ASN A 52 -1.34 2.62 3.76
N VAL A 53 -0.92 1.47 3.21
CA VAL A 53 -0.19 1.41 1.92
C VAL A 53 -1.04 1.91 0.77
N ILE A 54 -2.34 1.61 0.77
CA ILE A 54 -3.29 2.12 -0.24
C ILE A 54 -3.47 3.64 -0.11
N GLY A 55 -3.32 4.21 1.09
CA GLY A 55 -3.34 5.65 1.33
C GLY A 55 -4.28 6.12 2.45
N LEU A 56 -5.02 5.21 3.10
CA LEU A 56 -5.84 5.56 4.26
C LEU A 56 -5.83 4.43 5.30
N PRO A 57 -5.20 4.62 6.48
CA PRO A 57 -5.16 3.61 7.54
C PRO A 57 -6.54 3.47 8.22
N THR A 58 -7.44 2.72 7.60
CA THR A 58 -8.86 2.63 7.98
C THR A 58 -9.10 2.20 9.43
N GLN A 59 -8.26 1.33 9.99
CA GLN A 59 -8.34 0.95 11.40
C GLN A 59 -8.08 2.16 12.32
N ALA A 60 -7.03 2.93 12.06
CA ALA A 60 -6.69 4.13 12.81
C ALA A 60 -7.77 5.19 12.65
N VAL A 61 -8.27 5.40 11.42
CA VAL A 61 -9.37 6.33 11.14
C VAL A 61 -10.63 5.93 11.91
N HIS A 62 -11.00 4.66 11.92
CA HIS A 62 -12.15 4.17 12.68
C HIS A 62 -11.99 4.43 14.19
N ALA A 63 -10.80 4.19 14.74
CA ALA A 63 -10.53 4.47 16.16
C ALA A 63 -10.65 5.98 16.48
N LEU A 64 -10.13 6.84 15.60
CA LEU A 64 -10.21 8.30 15.74
C LEU A 64 -11.65 8.82 15.62
N LEU A 65 -12.41 8.34 14.65
CA LEU A 65 -13.82 8.72 14.47
C LEU A 65 -14.66 8.36 15.70
N ARG A 66 -14.49 7.14 16.22
CA ARG A 66 -15.15 6.72 17.46
C ARG A 66 -14.76 7.59 18.65
N ALA A 67 -13.47 7.92 18.81
CA ALA A 67 -13.00 8.82 19.87
C ALA A 67 -13.56 10.25 19.75
N ALA A 68 -13.84 10.69 18.51
CA ALA A 68 -14.45 11.98 18.22
C ALA A 68 -16.00 11.97 18.32
N GLY A 69 -16.62 10.86 18.72
CA GLY A 69 -18.08 10.75 18.87
C GLY A 69 -18.83 10.39 17.57
N TYR A 70 -18.12 9.93 16.54
CA TYR A 70 -18.68 9.46 15.26
C TYR A 70 -18.47 7.95 15.09
N PRO A 71 -19.22 7.08 15.78
CA PRO A 71 -19.09 5.63 15.61
C PRO A 71 -19.53 5.19 14.20
N LEU A 72 -18.77 4.29 13.57
CA LEU A 72 -19.18 3.63 12.33
C LEU A 72 -19.93 2.34 12.71
N THR A 73 -21.23 2.29 12.41
CA THR A 73 -22.04 1.07 12.59
C THR A 73 -21.94 0.22 11.30
N LEU A 74 -21.80 -1.09 11.46
CA LEU A 74 -21.88 -2.05 10.36
C LEU A 74 -23.33 -2.37 9.99
#